data_AF-A0A0C9U250-F1
#
_entry.id   AF-A0A0C9U250-F1
#
_cell.length_a   1.000
_cell.length_b   1.000
_cell.length_c   1.000
_cell.angle_alpha   90.00
_cell.angle_beta   90.00
_cell.angle_gamma   90.00
#
_symmetry.space_group_name_H-M   'P 1'
#
loop_
_entity.id
_entity.type
_entity.pdbx_description
1 polymer ?
#
loop_
_entity_poly.entity_id
_entity_poly.type
_entity_poly.pdbx_seq_one_letter_code
_entity_poly.pdbx_strand_id
1 'polypeptide(L)'
;HAEDLPMKDIYDGWAWRAIQANLERRRGGRWTMEDVSINNISQRFVSLPCGLVLAINIDWFQTITAGCHSTGAMYVTIKNNPPALQYLMEETILICVIPGPHEPSLEQLNYILEPFVEGVQLLYQGVCIQMDVHSFEEKQPIHATLLMDISDLPASRKVAGLAGHSSELCFCPFC
;
A
#
# COMPACT_ATOMS: atom_id res chain seq x y z
N HIS A 1 -14.38 9.52 -26.23
CA HIS A 1 -14.48 8.16 -26.78
C HIS A 1 -13.15 7.46 -26.59
N ALA A 2 -12.85 7.04 -25.35
CA ALA A 2 -11.84 6.05 -25.06
C ALA A 2 -12.65 4.86 -24.54
N GLU A 3 -12.78 3.87 -25.42
CA GLU A 3 -13.72 2.78 -25.33
C GLU A 3 -13.40 1.85 -24.16
N ASP A 4 -14.45 1.17 -23.69
CA ASP A 4 -14.53 0.16 -22.63
C ASP A 4 -13.64 -1.08 -22.90
N LEU A 5 -12.37 -0.88 -23.21
CA LEU A 5 -11.40 -1.95 -23.33
C LEU A 5 -11.15 -2.51 -21.91
N PRO A 6 -11.24 -3.83 -21.71
CA PRO A 6 -10.97 -4.42 -20.43
C PRO A 6 -9.53 -4.10 -20.03
N MET A 7 -9.36 -3.65 -18.78
CA MET A 7 -8.06 -3.41 -18.17
C MET A 7 -7.24 -4.70 -18.27
N LYS A 8 -6.06 -4.64 -18.90
CA LYS A 8 -5.17 -5.81 -19.03
C LYS A 8 -4.13 -5.84 -17.92
N ASP A 9 -3.78 -4.66 -17.41
CA ASP A 9 -2.77 -4.47 -16.39
C ASP A 9 -3.12 -3.29 -15.48
N ILE A 10 -2.54 -3.24 -14.28
CA ILE A 10 -2.68 -2.13 -13.34
C ILE A 10 -2.23 -0.79 -13.96
N TYR A 11 -1.29 -0.82 -14.91
CA TYR A 11 -0.81 0.36 -15.64
C TYR A 11 -1.89 1.04 -16.50
N ASP A 12 -2.92 0.30 -16.90
CA ASP A 12 -4.06 0.82 -17.66
C ASP A 12 -5.05 1.54 -16.74
N GLY A 13 -5.00 1.26 -15.43
CA GLY A 13 -5.86 1.86 -14.42
C GLY A 13 -5.63 3.38 -14.28
N TRP A 14 -6.72 4.12 -14.13
CA TRP A 14 -6.66 5.56 -13.85
C TRP A 14 -5.79 5.88 -12.62
N ALA A 15 -5.92 5.07 -11.56
CA ALA A 15 -5.22 5.27 -10.30
C ALA A 15 -3.69 5.32 -10.49
N TRP A 16 -3.12 4.48 -11.36
CA TRP A 16 -1.69 4.46 -11.67
C TRP A 16 -1.18 5.81 -12.21
N ARG A 17 -1.99 6.47 -13.04
CA ARG A 17 -1.65 7.76 -13.67
C ARG A 17 -1.99 8.97 -12.79
N ALA A 18 -2.86 8.77 -11.81
CA ALA A 18 -3.38 9.81 -10.92
C ALA A 18 -2.50 10.04 -9.69
N ILE A 19 -1.60 9.12 -9.35
CA ILE A 19 -0.68 9.28 -8.22
C ILE A 19 0.22 10.49 -8.47
N GLN A 20 0.12 11.49 -7.60
CA GLN A 20 0.97 12.68 -7.64
C GLN A 20 2.21 12.45 -6.77
N ALA A 21 3.34 13.04 -7.19
CA ALA A 21 4.54 13.15 -6.38
C ALA A 21 4.54 14.48 -5.63
N ASN A 22 5.41 14.58 -4.61
CA ASN A 22 5.74 15.85 -3.95
C ASN A 22 4.52 16.55 -3.32
N LEU A 23 3.58 15.78 -2.79
CA LEU A 23 2.47 16.31 -1.99
C LEU A 23 2.88 16.36 -0.52
N GLU A 24 2.60 17.48 0.13
CA GLU A 24 2.71 17.62 1.58
C GLU A 24 1.31 17.75 2.16
N ARG A 25 0.96 16.86 3.09
CA ARG A 25 -0.29 16.97 3.84
C ARG A 25 -0.18 18.09 4.85
N ARG A 26 -0.87 19.19 4.61
CA ARG A 26 -0.91 20.36 5.48
C ARG A 26 -2.29 20.53 6.08
N ARG A 27 -2.31 20.98 7.33
CA ARG A 27 -3.55 21.30 8.01
C ARG A 27 -4.04 22.68 7.55
N GLY A 28 -5.04 22.71 6.67
CA GLY A 28 -5.65 23.94 6.15
C GLY A 28 -6.56 24.65 7.17
N GLY A 29 -6.96 23.96 8.24
CA GLY A 29 -7.88 24.49 9.25
C GLY A 29 -8.13 23.54 10.43
N ARG A 30 -9.17 23.81 11.24
CA ARG A 30 -9.43 23.02 12.46
C ARG A 30 -9.71 21.54 12.17
N TRP A 31 -10.30 21.23 11.01
CA TRP A 31 -10.67 19.86 10.60
C TRP A 31 -10.31 19.52 9.15
N THR A 32 -9.67 20.44 8.43
CA THR A 32 -9.30 20.23 7.02
C THR A 32 -7.85 19.84 6.89
N MET A 33 -7.61 18.74 6.18
CA MET A 33 -6.30 18.34 5.69
C MET A 33 -6.32 18.59 4.18
N GLU A 34 -5.29 19.27 3.69
CA GLU A 34 -5.10 19.57 2.28
C GLU A 34 -3.76 18.99 1.85
N ASP A 35 -3.76 18.25 0.75
CA ASP A 35 -2.52 17.79 0.14
C ASP A 35 -2.04 18.87 -0.84
N VAL A 36 -0.93 19.55 -0.50
CA VAL A 36 -0.41 20.71 -1.23
C VAL A 36 0.83 20.31 -2.00
N SER A 37 0.92 20.67 -3.28
CA SER A 37 2.12 20.42 -4.08
C SER A 37 3.30 21.26 -3.58
N ILE A 38 4.37 20.59 -3.18
CA ILE A 38 5.64 21.22 -2.85
C ILE A 38 6.19 21.82 -4.16
N ASN A 39 6.55 23.10 -4.12
CA ASN A 39 7.09 23.88 -5.25
C ASN A 39 6.15 24.07 -6.47
N ASN A 40 4.84 23.79 -6.34
CA ASN A 40 3.86 23.88 -7.45
C ASN A 40 4.21 23.01 -8.67
N ILE A 41 4.98 21.93 -8.47
CA ILE A 41 5.31 20.99 -9.54
C ILE A 41 4.27 19.88 -9.56
N SER A 42 3.46 19.83 -10.62
CA SER A 42 2.57 18.71 -10.88
C SER A 42 3.35 17.60 -11.60
N GLN A 43 3.85 16.62 -10.85
CA GLN A 43 4.56 15.46 -11.38
C GLN A 43 3.82 14.18 -10.98
N ARG A 44 3.77 13.21 -11.91
CA ARG A 44 3.27 11.87 -11.59
C ARG A 44 4.30 11.09 -10.79
N PHE A 45 3.86 10.39 -9.75
CA PHE A 45 4.73 9.57 -8.90
C PHE A 45 5.51 8.53 -9.70
N VAL A 46 4.84 7.87 -10.63
CA VAL A 46 5.43 6.83 -11.50
C VAL A 46 6.48 7.38 -12.48
N SER A 47 6.61 8.70 -12.61
CA SER A 47 7.64 9.35 -13.42
C SER A 47 8.87 9.77 -12.62
N LEU A 48 8.93 9.47 -11.33
CA LEU A 48 10.13 9.64 -10.53
C LEU A 48 11.18 8.57 -10.92
N PRO A 49 12.49 8.89 -10.92
CA PRO A 49 13.55 7.96 -11.31
C PRO A 49 13.50 6.59 -10.62
N CYS A 50 12.98 6.55 -9.39
CA CYS A 50 12.74 5.32 -8.64
C CYS A 50 11.40 5.37 -7.89
N GLY A 51 10.31 5.69 -8.60
CA GLY A 51 8.94 5.72 -8.03
C GLY A 51 8.31 4.32 -7.95
N LEU A 52 8.53 3.63 -6.83
CA LEU A 52 7.98 2.30 -6.57
C LEU A 52 6.53 2.37 -6.07
N VAL A 53 5.65 1.62 -6.73
CA VAL A 53 4.24 1.50 -6.38
C VAL A 53 4.05 0.16 -5.68
N LEU A 54 3.53 0.20 -4.46
CA LEU A 54 3.38 -0.94 -3.58
C LEU A 54 1.92 -1.37 -3.48
N ALA A 55 1.70 -2.67 -3.30
CA ALA A 55 0.44 -3.22 -2.83
C ALA A 55 0.67 -4.04 -1.56
N ILE A 56 -0.20 -3.86 -0.57
CA ILE A 56 -0.16 -4.59 0.71
C ILE A 56 -1.16 -5.75 0.68
N ASN A 57 -0.77 -6.87 1.27
CA ASN A 57 -1.65 -8.00 1.57
C ASN A 57 -1.47 -8.39 3.04
N ILE A 58 -2.56 -8.55 3.77
CA ILE A 58 -2.59 -9.14 5.11
C ILE A 58 -3.51 -10.35 5.07
N ASP A 59 -2.98 -11.49 5.47
CA ASP A 59 -3.71 -12.75 5.50
C ASP A 59 -3.59 -13.43 6.87
N TRP A 60 -4.66 -14.12 7.26
CA TRP A 60 -4.78 -14.84 8.53
C TRP A 60 -4.94 -16.33 8.26
N PHE A 61 -4.04 -17.15 8.78
CA PHE A 61 -4.05 -18.58 8.53
C PHE A 61 -3.78 -19.39 9.79
N GLN A 62 -4.25 -20.64 9.75
CA GLN A 62 -4.09 -21.57 10.85
C GLN A 62 -2.72 -22.26 10.77
N THR A 63 -1.85 -21.99 11.74
CA THR A 63 -0.48 -22.53 11.79
C THR A 63 -0.36 -23.88 12.49
N ILE A 64 -1.34 -24.25 13.34
CA ILE A 64 -1.36 -25.53 14.05
C ILE A 64 -2.59 -26.35 13.69
N THR A 65 -2.41 -27.66 13.55
CA THR A 65 -3.49 -28.59 13.19
C THR A 65 -4.51 -28.82 14.30
N ALA A 66 -4.12 -28.61 15.56
CA ALA A 66 -4.96 -28.82 16.73
C ALA A 66 -5.20 -27.51 17.49
N GLY A 67 -6.46 -27.05 17.52
CA GLY A 67 -6.90 -25.83 18.19
C GLY A 67 -7.20 -24.67 17.25
N CYS A 68 -7.77 -23.58 17.78
CA CYS A 68 -8.01 -22.34 17.04
C CYS A 68 -6.83 -21.40 17.26
N HIS A 69 -5.88 -21.40 16.32
CA HIS A 69 -4.74 -20.48 16.33
C HIS A 69 -4.63 -19.79 14.98
N SER A 70 -4.95 -18.50 14.96
CA SER A 70 -4.80 -17.63 13.79
C SER A 70 -3.48 -16.89 13.87
N THR A 71 -2.64 -17.04 12.86
CA THR A 71 -1.40 -16.28 12.67
C THR A 71 -1.58 -15.39 11.45
N GLY A 72 -1.16 -14.14 11.57
CA GLY A 72 -1.19 -13.21 10.45
C GLY A 72 0.17 -13.12 9.75
N ALA A 73 0.15 -12.80 8.47
CA ALA A 73 1.33 -12.33 7.77
C ALA A 73 0.99 -11.13 6.90
N MET A 74 1.91 -10.17 6.88
CA MET A 74 1.81 -8.96 6.08
C MET A 74 2.87 -8.99 4.98
N TYR A 75 2.43 -8.93 3.74
CA TYR A 75 3.25 -8.96 2.55
C TYR A 75 3.10 -7.67 1.75
N VAL A 76 4.15 -7.30 1.05
CA VAL A 76 4.16 -6.19 0.09
C VAL A 76 4.69 -6.69 -1.23
N THR A 77 4.05 -6.28 -2.33
CA THR A 77 4.53 -6.54 -3.69
C THR A 77 4.77 -5.23 -4.42
N ILE A 78 5.83 -5.19 -5.25
CA ILE A 78 6.14 -4.05 -6.11
C ILE A 78 5.39 -4.21 -7.44
N LYS A 79 4.53 -3.24 -7.76
CA LYS A 79 3.67 -3.26 -8.95
C LYS A 79 4.32 -2.67 -10.20
N ASN A 80 5.55 -2.18 -10.11
CA ASN A 80 6.33 -1.73 -11.26
C ASN A 80 6.87 -2.90 -12.12
N ASN A 81 6.88 -4.12 -11.58
CA ASN A 81 7.34 -5.29 -12.29
C ASN A 81 6.31 -5.79 -13.30
N PRO A 82 6.73 -6.40 -14.43
CA PRO A 82 5.83 -7.05 -15.37
C PRO A 82 4.85 -8.01 -14.67
N PRO A 83 3.58 -8.11 -15.11
CA PRO A 83 2.55 -8.91 -14.44
C PRO A 83 2.94 -10.36 -14.12
N ALA A 84 3.71 -10.98 -15.01
CA ALA A 84 4.18 -12.35 -14.85
C ALA A 84 5.13 -12.55 -13.63
N LEU A 85 5.75 -11.46 -13.13
CA LEU A 85 6.71 -11.49 -12.03
C LEU A 85 6.10 -11.00 -10.71
N GLN A 86 5.07 -10.16 -10.73
CA GLN A 86 4.55 -9.43 -9.56
C GLN A 86 4.14 -10.31 -8.37
N TYR A 87 3.82 -11.59 -8.59
CA TYR A 87 3.34 -12.52 -7.57
C TYR A 87 4.26 -13.72 -7.37
N LEU A 88 5.47 -13.66 -7.93
CA LEU A 88 6.51 -14.62 -7.61
C LEU A 88 6.92 -14.46 -6.14
N MET A 89 7.34 -15.56 -5.52
CA MET A 89 7.74 -15.56 -4.12
C MET A 89 8.95 -14.63 -3.90
N GLU A 90 9.84 -14.56 -4.90
CA GLU A 90 11.04 -13.73 -4.93
C GLU A 90 10.71 -12.23 -5.00
N GLU A 91 9.55 -11.86 -5.55
CA GLU A 91 9.08 -10.47 -5.69
C GLU A 91 8.11 -10.06 -4.56
N THR A 92 7.84 -10.97 -3.61
CA THR A 92 6.94 -10.77 -2.49
C THR A 92 7.74 -10.56 -1.21
N ILE A 93 7.64 -9.37 -0.63
CA ILE A 93 8.39 -8.97 0.57
C ILE A 93 7.52 -9.25 1.79
N LEU A 94 7.95 -10.16 2.67
CA LEU A 94 7.34 -10.36 3.98
C LEU A 94 7.78 -9.22 4.91
N ILE A 95 6.82 -8.41 5.36
CA ILE A 95 7.08 -7.27 6.24
C ILE A 95 6.96 -7.67 7.71
N CYS A 96 5.94 -8.45 8.06
CA CYS A 96 5.66 -8.81 9.45
C CYS A 96 4.95 -10.16 9.54
N VAL A 97 5.26 -10.92 10.59
CA VAL A 97 4.47 -12.07 11.04
C VAL A 97 3.79 -11.67 12.35
N ILE A 98 2.46 -11.75 12.35
CA ILE A 98 1.62 -11.36 13.48
C ILE A 98 1.30 -12.63 14.29
N PRO A 99 1.76 -12.72 15.54
CA PRO A 99 1.58 -13.92 16.34
C PRO A 99 0.11 -14.15 16.67
N GLY A 100 -0.26 -15.43 16.79
CA GLY A 100 -1.57 -15.84 17.29
C GLY A 100 -1.66 -15.81 18.82
N PRO A 101 -2.69 -16.42 19.42
CA PRO A 101 -3.61 -17.40 18.83
C PRO A 101 -4.86 -16.80 18.15
N HIS A 102 -5.09 -15.50 18.30
CA HIS A 102 -6.26 -14.84 17.74
C HIS A 102 -5.83 -13.67 16.86
N GLU A 103 -6.69 -13.33 15.89
CA GLU A 103 -6.51 -12.11 15.13
C GLU A 103 -6.50 -10.90 16.09
N PRO A 104 -5.62 -9.91 15.87
CA PRO A 104 -5.56 -8.72 16.69
C PRO A 104 -6.87 -7.91 16.58
N SER A 105 -7.16 -7.15 17.64
CA SER A 105 -8.18 -6.11 17.59
C SER A 105 -7.79 -5.01 16.58
N LEU A 106 -8.75 -4.17 16.18
CA LEU A 106 -8.47 -3.03 15.29
C LEU A 106 -7.40 -2.09 15.88
N GLU A 107 -7.47 -1.83 17.18
CA GLU A 107 -6.49 -1.00 17.90
C GLU A 107 -5.10 -1.64 17.88
N GLN A 108 -5.00 -2.94 18.14
CA GLN A 108 -3.74 -3.68 18.08
C GLN A 108 -3.15 -3.72 16.67
N LEU A 109 -4.00 -3.91 15.65
CA LEU A 109 -3.58 -3.89 14.26
C LEU A 109 -3.01 -2.53 13.87
N ASN A 110 -3.60 -1.43 14.33
CA ASN A 110 -3.07 -0.08 14.08
C ASN A 110 -1.62 0.06 14.58
N TYR A 111 -1.32 -0.41 15.79
CA TYR A 111 0.06 -0.39 16.32
C TYR A 111 1.03 -1.27 15.51
N ILE A 112 0.55 -2.38 14.94
CA ILE A 112 1.37 -3.24 14.08
C ILE A 112 1.66 -2.56 12.74
N LEU A 113 0.68 -1.83 12.18
CA LEU A 113 0.79 -1.15 10.89
C LEU A 113 1.55 0.18 10.97
N GLU A 114 1.56 0.84 12.12
CA GLU A 114 2.16 2.17 12.32
C GLU A 114 3.60 2.26 11.79
N PRO A 115 4.55 1.36 12.13
CA PRO A 115 5.92 1.45 11.61
C PRO A 115 6.00 1.29 10.08
N PHE A 116 5.13 0.47 9.50
CA PHE A 116 5.06 0.29 8.05
C PHE A 116 4.56 1.57 7.36
N VAL A 117 3.50 2.17 7.90
CA VAL A 117 2.93 3.43 7.39
C VAL A 117 3.96 4.56 7.48
N GLU A 118 4.66 4.70 8.61
CA GLU A 118 5.74 5.68 8.77
C GLU A 118 6.86 5.47 7.75
N GLY A 119 7.28 4.21 7.53
CA GLY A 119 8.29 3.87 6.53
C GLY A 119 7.87 4.26 5.11
N VAL A 120 6.62 3.98 4.72
CA VAL A 120 6.09 4.37 3.40
C VAL A 120 5.98 5.89 3.28
N GLN A 121 5.60 6.61 4.34
CA GLN A 121 5.55 8.07 4.34
C GLN A 121 6.94 8.71 4.15
N LEU A 122 7.97 8.16 4.80
CA LEU A 122 9.35 8.59 4.64
C LEU A 122 9.86 8.33 3.20
N LEU A 123 9.56 7.16 2.65
CA LEU A 123 9.90 6.82 1.27
C LEU A 123 9.15 7.72 0.27
N TYR A 124 7.89 8.04 0.52
CA TYR A 124 7.11 8.92 -0.36
C TYR A 124 7.74 10.32 -0.49
N GLN A 125 8.33 10.84 0.59
CA GLN A 125 9.04 12.13 0.58
C GLN A 125 10.43 12.06 -0.09
N GLY A 126 10.94 10.86 -0.41
CA GLY A 126 12.26 10.68 -1.03
C GLY A 126 13.44 10.95 -0.09
N VAL A 127 13.20 11.04 1.22
CA VAL A 127 14.14 11.64 2.18
C VAL A 127 15.23 10.67 2.65
N CYS A 128 15.04 9.36 2.56
CA CYS A 128 15.81 8.45 3.42
C CYS A 128 16.86 7.58 2.73
N ILE A 129 16.77 7.30 1.43
CA ILE A 129 17.64 6.29 0.82
C ILE A 129 18.07 6.69 -0.59
N GLN A 130 19.37 6.92 -0.73
CA GLN A 130 20.07 7.09 -2.01
C GLN A 130 20.71 5.74 -2.35
N MET A 131 20.27 5.10 -3.42
CA MET A 131 20.78 3.79 -3.83
C MET A 131 21.50 3.86 -5.18
N ASP A 132 22.49 2.99 -5.34
CA ASP A 132 23.06 2.70 -6.65
C ASP A 132 22.01 1.92 -7.45
N VAL A 133 21.54 2.52 -8.55
CA VAL A 133 20.50 1.94 -9.40
C VAL A 133 21.10 1.64 -10.75
N HIS A 134 20.85 0.43 -11.24
CA HIS A 134 21.31 0.01 -12.57
C HIS A 134 20.88 1.05 -13.62
N SER A 135 21.81 1.42 -14.51
CA SER A 135 21.63 2.45 -15.55
C SER A 135 21.68 3.91 -15.09
N PHE A 136 21.93 4.20 -13.81
CA PHE A 136 22.23 5.55 -13.33
C PHE A 136 23.69 5.65 -12.88
N GLU A 137 24.38 6.72 -13.27
CA GLU A 137 25.75 6.99 -12.83
C GLU A 137 25.80 7.51 -11.39
N GLU A 138 24.78 8.27 -11.01
CA GLU A 138 24.63 8.82 -9.66
C GLU A 138 23.59 8.03 -8.86
N LYS A 139 23.76 8.02 -7.54
CA LYS A 139 22.77 7.45 -6.64
C LYS A 139 21.43 8.14 -6.82
N GLN A 140 20.37 7.34 -6.84
CA GLN A 140 19.01 7.83 -7.02
C GLN A 140 18.23 7.79 -5.71
N PRO A 141 17.43 8.83 -5.42
CA PRO A 141 16.47 8.78 -4.34
C PRO A 141 15.38 7.75 -4.62
N ILE A 142 15.22 6.78 -3.71
CA ILE A 142 14.13 5.81 -3.79
C ILE A 142 12.85 6.44 -3.24
N HIS A 143 11.79 6.38 -4.04
CA HIS A 143 10.46 6.80 -3.63
C HIS A 143 9.55 5.59 -3.62
N ALA A 144 8.68 5.48 -2.60
CA ALA A 144 7.65 4.46 -2.60
C ALA A 144 6.29 5.01 -2.19
N THR A 145 5.22 4.44 -2.73
CA THR A 145 3.85 4.78 -2.37
C THR A 145 2.99 3.52 -2.30
N LEU A 146 2.07 3.46 -1.35
CA LEU A 146 1.11 2.38 -1.25
C LEU A 146 -0.13 2.73 -2.08
N LEU A 147 -0.39 1.97 -3.14
CA LEU A 147 -1.52 2.22 -4.04
C LEU A 147 -2.77 1.44 -3.64
N MET A 148 -2.61 0.19 -3.21
CA MET A 148 -3.76 -0.69 -3.01
C MET A 148 -3.55 -1.73 -1.91
N ASP A 149 -4.67 -2.10 -1.30
CA ASP A 149 -4.80 -3.24 -0.42
C ASP A 149 -5.44 -4.40 -1.24
N ILE A 150 -4.73 -5.53 -1.30
CA ILE A 150 -5.14 -6.74 -2.01
C ILE A 150 -5.49 -7.88 -1.05
N SER A 151 -5.72 -7.56 0.22
CA SER A 151 -6.12 -8.54 1.24
C SER A 151 -7.51 -9.10 0.96
N ASP A 152 -7.83 -10.21 1.62
CA ASP A 152 -9.19 -10.74 1.62
C ASP A 152 -10.19 -9.73 2.22
N LEU A 153 -11.49 -9.98 2.02
CA LEU A 153 -12.50 -8.99 2.42
C LEU A 153 -12.47 -8.68 3.92
N PRO A 154 -12.41 -9.66 4.85
CA PRO A 154 -12.27 -9.38 6.28
C PRO A 154 -11.03 -8.57 6.65
N ALA A 155 -9.84 -8.94 6.16
CA ALA A 155 -8.61 -8.25 6.49
C ALA A 155 -8.57 -6.83 5.90
N SER A 156 -9.00 -6.65 4.64
CA SER A 156 -9.05 -5.33 4.00
C SER A 156 -9.99 -4.36 4.71
N ARG A 157 -11.12 -4.86 5.27
CA ARG A 157 -11.97 -4.01 6.14
C ARG A 157 -11.21 -3.51 7.35
N LYS A 158 -10.46 -4.39 8.01
CA LYS A 158 -9.69 -4.04 9.22
C LYS A 158 -8.58 -3.04 8.92
N VAL A 159 -7.81 -3.29 7.86
CA VAL A 159 -6.72 -2.41 7.40
C VAL A 159 -7.23 -1.01 7.06
N ALA A 160 -8.37 -0.95 6.36
CA ALA A 160 -8.98 0.32 5.97
C ALA A 160 -9.76 1.01 7.11
N GLY A 161 -9.90 0.38 8.29
CA GLY A 161 -10.70 0.91 9.40
C GLY A 161 -12.21 0.99 9.09
N LEU A 162 -12.69 0.13 8.19
CA LEU A 162 -14.07 0.11 7.72
C LEU A 162 -14.90 -0.89 8.53
N ALA A 163 -16.23 -0.75 8.45
CA ALA A 163 -17.13 -1.71 9.07
C ALA A 163 -16.88 -3.14 8.53
N GLY A 164 -17.06 -4.13 9.41
CA GLY A 164 -16.83 -5.52 9.08
C GLY A 164 -17.73 -6.00 7.93
N HIS A 165 -17.27 -7.02 7.21
CA HIS A 165 -17.98 -7.58 6.06
C HIS A 165 -19.39 -8.13 6.41
N SER A 166 -19.63 -8.44 7.69
CA SER A 166 -20.91 -8.90 8.23
C SER A 166 -21.81 -7.78 8.77
N SER A 167 -21.44 -6.51 8.58
CA SER A 167 -22.25 -5.37 9.03
C SER A 167 -23.56 -5.27 8.24
N GLU A 168 -24.70 -5.25 8.93
CA GLU A 168 -26.01 -5.13 8.27
C GLU A 168 -26.28 -3.73 7.69
N LEU A 169 -25.59 -2.71 8.20
CA LEU A 169 -25.83 -1.30 7.85
C LEU A 169 -24.76 -0.72 6.93
N CYS A 170 -23.51 -1.20 7.02
CA CYS A 170 -22.37 -0.63 6.31
C CYS A 170 -21.42 -1.71 5.75
N PHE A 171 -21.95 -2.79 5.14
CA PHE A 171 -21.09 -3.83 4.56
C PHE A 171 -20.29 -3.32 3.34
N CYS A 172 -20.88 -2.42 2.55
CA CYS A 172 -20.23 -1.83 1.39
C CYS A 172 -19.47 -0.57 1.79
N PRO A 173 -18.21 -0.40 1.38
CA PRO A 173 -17.48 0.83 1.65
C PRO A 173 -17.89 2.02 0.79
N PHE A 174 -18.61 1.77 -0.29
CA PHE A 174 -18.90 2.76 -1.32
C PHE A 174 -20.36 3.23 -1.34
N CYS A 175 -21.28 2.54 -0.65
CA CYS A 175 -22.70 2.86 -0.62
C CYS A 175 -23.27 2.70 0.79
#